data_AF-A0A938QW74-F1
#
_entry.id   AF-A0A938QW74-F1
#
_cell.length_a   1.000
_cell.length_b   1.000
_cell.length_c   1.000
_cell.angle_alpha   90.00
_cell.angle_beta   90.00
_cell.angle_gamma   90.00
#
_symmetry.space_group_name_H-M   'P 1'
#
loop_
_entity.id
_entity.type
_entity.pdbx_description
1 polymer ?
#
loop_
_entity_poly.entity_id
_entity_poly.type
_entity_poly.pdbx_seq_one_letter_code
_entity_poly.pdbx_strand_id
1 'polypeptide(L)'
;MEPGAVIAGAVGSALVAWVASTFVFRVAGTWERLLTPGEREAGARPERITLAQLGPLVTGRRDVAGGHQEYSGLAVGRRLRLTRRDHGVRALASLGFPEPVAQRLDGEVMARLDLQLRDGVLLTGTFTPQKVEFTHQPPRITRSYFLAPQTRSFRRVDSVAVPVDPLAEPGEGA
;
A
#
# COMPACT_ATOMS: atom_id res chain seq x y z
N MET A 1 -1.29 -17.63 -44.63
CA MET A 1 -1.38 -16.59 -43.59
C MET A 1 -0.01 -15.96 -43.46
N GLU A 2 0.08 -14.63 -43.56
CA GLU A 2 1.35 -13.95 -43.33
C GLU A 2 1.75 -14.09 -41.85
N PRO A 3 3.03 -14.39 -41.57
CA PRO A 3 3.51 -14.56 -40.19
C PRO A 3 3.22 -13.34 -39.30
N GLY A 4 3.16 -12.14 -39.89
CA GLY A 4 2.80 -10.91 -39.18
C GLY A 4 1.39 -10.92 -38.58
N ALA A 5 0.39 -11.48 -39.27
CA ALA A 5 -0.99 -11.54 -38.79
C ALA A 5 -1.15 -12.50 -37.60
N VAL A 6 -0.42 -13.62 -37.62
CA VAL A 6 -0.44 -14.61 -36.54
C VAL A 6 0.21 -14.05 -35.27
N ILE A 7 1.34 -13.36 -35.41
CA ILE A 7 2.04 -12.73 -34.27
C ILE A 7 1.18 -11.62 -33.66
N ALA A 8 0.59 -10.76 -34.48
CA ALA A 8 -0.28 -9.69 -34.01
C ALA A 8 -1.51 -10.23 -33.25
N GLY A 9 -2.15 -11.29 -33.78
CA GLY A 9 -3.28 -11.96 -33.13
C GLY A 9 -2.92 -12.60 -31.79
N ALA A 10 -1.76 -13.24 -31.69
CA ALA A 10 -1.28 -13.86 -30.45
C ALA A 10 -0.98 -12.80 -29.36
N VAL A 11 -0.31 -11.71 -29.72
CA VAL A 11 0.00 -10.60 -28.79
C VAL A 11 -1.29 -9.93 -28.30
N GLY A 12 -2.24 -9.66 -29.20
CA GLY A 12 -3.53 -9.08 -28.83
C GLY A 12 -4.32 -9.96 -27.84
N SER A 13 -4.36 -11.27 -28.11
CA SER A 13 -5.07 -12.22 -27.23
C SER A 13 -4.43 -12.33 -25.84
N ALA A 14 -3.09 -12.33 -25.78
CA ALA A 14 -2.36 -12.32 -24.52
C ALA A 14 -2.63 -11.04 -23.70
N LEU A 15 -2.69 -9.87 -24.36
CA LEU A 15 -3.01 -8.61 -23.70
C LEU A 15 -4.44 -8.60 -23.15
N VAL A 16 -5.42 -9.08 -23.94
CA VAL A 16 -6.82 -9.18 -23.49
C VAL A 16 -6.95 -10.13 -22.31
N ALA A 17 -6.33 -11.32 -22.37
CA ALA A 17 -6.33 -12.26 -21.25
C ALA A 17 -5.65 -11.67 -20.00
N TRP A 18 -4.56 -10.92 -20.18
CA TRP A 18 -3.87 -10.23 -19.09
C TRP A 18 -4.77 -9.18 -18.43
N VAL A 19 -5.41 -8.30 -19.22
CA VAL A 19 -6.36 -7.31 -18.70
C VAL A 19 -7.55 -7.98 -18.03
N ALA A 20 -8.14 -9.00 -18.65
CA ALA A 20 -9.26 -9.76 -18.08
C ALA A 20 -8.91 -10.39 -16.72
N SER A 21 -7.67 -10.88 -16.56
CA SER A 21 -7.22 -11.48 -15.29
C SER A 21 -7.30 -10.50 -14.11
N THR A 22 -7.15 -9.19 -14.35
CA THR A 22 -7.21 -8.16 -13.29
C THR A 22 -8.62 -7.97 -12.73
N PHE A 23 -9.65 -8.31 -13.51
CA PHE A 23 -11.04 -8.25 -13.06
C PHE A 23 -11.45 -9.46 -12.22
N VAL A 24 -10.78 -10.61 -12.42
CA VAL A 24 -11.00 -11.83 -11.63
C VAL A 24 -10.35 -11.70 -10.24
N PHE A 25 -9.14 -11.16 -10.18
CA PHE A 25 -8.38 -11.01 -8.93
C PHE A 25 -8.42 -9.57 -8.43
N ARG A 26 -9.56 -9.17 -7.86
CA ARG A 26 -9.76 -7.83 -7.29
C ARG A 26 -8.99 -7.68 -5.99
N VAL A 27 -8.05 -6.73 -5.93
CA VAL A 27 -7.31 -6.35 -4.72
C VAL A 27 -7.83 -5.06 -4.07
N ALA A 28 -8.77 -4.36 -4.71
CA ALA A 28 -9.44 -3.20 -4.12
C ALA A 28 -10.13 -3.54 -2.79
N GLY A 29 -10.22 -2.56 -1.90
CA GLY A 29 -10.84 -2.67 -0.59
C GLY A 29 -9.93 -2.24 0.55
N THR A 30 -10.43 -2.38 1.77
CA THR A 30 -9.69 -2.08 2.99
C THR A 30 -9.01 -3.34 3.51
N TRP A 31 -7.74 -3.20 3.89
CA TRP A 31 -6.90 -4.30 4.32
C TRP A 31 -6.26 -3.97 5.66
N GLU A 32 -6.28 -4.92 6.58
CA GLU A 32 -5.72 -4.77 7.92
C GLU A 32 -4.57 -5.75 8.13
N ARG A 33 -3.44 -5.24 8.60
CA ARG A 33 -2.23 -6.03 8.83
C ARG A 33 -2.47 -7.05 9.94
N LEU A 34 -2.13 -8.29 9.64
CA LEU A 34 -2.05 -9.36 10.63
C LEU A 34 -0.69 -9.28 11.31
N LEU A 35 -0.69 -9.01 12.62
CA LEU A 35 0.50 -9.00 13.45
C LEU A 35 0.72 -10.38 14.08
N THR A 36 1.92 -10.91 13.95
CA THR A 36 2.41 -12.07 14.70
C THR A 36 2.60 -11.71 16.19
N PRO A 37 2.63 -12.70 17.10
CA PRO A 37 2.90 -12.45 18.52
C PRO A 37 4.20 -11.67 18.76
N GLY A 38 5.32 -12.09 18.14
CA GLY A 38 6.61 -11.41 18.28
C GLY A 38 6.61 -9.97 17.75
N GLU A 39 5.85 -9.67 16.70
CA GLU A 39 5.70 -8.28 16.23
C GLU A 39 4.93 -7.42 17.25
N ARG A 40 3.89 -7.97 17.90
CA ARG A 40 3.15 -7.24 18.94
C ARG A 40 4.02 -6.97 20.15
N GLU A 41 4.82 -7.96 20.58
CA GLU A 41 5.80 -7.82 21.66
C GLU A 41 6.86 -6.77 21.35
N ALA A 42 7.29 -6.68 20.08
CA ALA A 42 8.17 -5.63 19.59
C ALA A 42 7.49 -4.25 19.43
N GLY A 43 6.22 -4.11 19.82
CA GLY A 43 5.46 -2.86 19.76
C GLY A 43 4.94 -2.49 18.36
N ALA A 44 4.86 -3.45 17.43
CA ALA A 44 4.29 -3.19 16.11
C ALA A 44 2.83 -2.77 16.22
N ARG A 45 2.46 -1.72 15.48
CA ARG A 45 1.10 -1.19 15.48
C ARG A 45 0.25 -1.83 14.37
N PRO A 46 -1.08 -1.95 14.60
CA PRO A 46 -2.02 -2.24 13.53
C PRO A 46 -1.85 -1.26 12.37
N GLU A 47 -2.01 -1.76 11.15
CA GLU A 47 -1.91 -0.98 9.92
C GLU A 47 -3.14 -1.30 9.08
N ARG A 48 -3.86 -0.26 8.67
CA ARG A 48 -5.01 -0.35 7.78
C ARG A 48 -4.71 0.44 6.52
N ILE A 49 -4.81 -0.20 5.36
CA ILE A 49 -4.59 0.42 4.06
C ILE A 49 -5.86 0.28 3.23
N THR A 50 -6.23 1.32 2.50
CA THR A 50 -7.35 1.29 1.57
C THR A 50 -6.81 1.32 0.15
N LEU A 51 -7.11 0.29 -0.65
CA LEU A 51 -6.65 0.16 -2.03
C LEU A 51 -7.82 0.38 -3.00
N ALA A 52 -7.56 1.14 -4.05
CA ALA A 52 -8.40 1.27 -5.23
C ALA A 52 -7.70 0.60 -6.43
N GLN A 53 -8.47 0.08 -7.38
CA GLN A 53 -7.94 -0.63 -8.54
C GLN A 53 -8.67 -0.20 -9.81
N LEU A 54 -7.89 0.14 -10.85
CA LEU A 54 -8.36 0.41 -12.20
C LEU A 54 -7.59 -0.49 -13.18
N GLY A 55 -8.19 -1.63 -13.54
CA GLY A 55 -7.50 -2.68 -14.30
C GLY A 55 -6.26 -3.19 -13.56
N PRO A 56 -5.06 -3.17 -14.16
CA PRO A 56 -3.83 -3.56 -13.49
C PRO A 56 -3.29 -2.48 -12.54
N LEU A 57 -3.75 -1.23 -12.64
CA LEU A 57 -3.25 -0.14 -11.82
C LEU A 57 -3.89 -0.20 -10.43
N VAL A 58 -3.07 -0.11 -9.39
CA VAL A 58 -3.51 -0.09 -7.99
C VAL A 58 -2.97 1.16 -7.33
N THR A 59 -3.86 1.91 -6.68
CA THR A 59 -3.50 3.03 -5.81
C THR A 59 -4.05 2.76 -4.42
N GLY A 60 -3.57 3.48 -3.42
CA GLY A 60 -4.09 3.34 -2.09
C GLY A 60 -3.57 4.39 -1.14
N ARG A 61 -4.17 4.42 0.05
CA ARG A 61 -3.85 5.40 1.08
C ARG A 61 -3.99 4.79 2.47
N ARG A 62 -3.20 5.31 3.39
CA ARG A 62 -3.36 5.15 4.83
C ARG A 62 -3.08 6.48 5.52
N ASP A 63 -3.96 6.91 6.40
CA ASP A 63 -3.69 8.08 7.24
C ASP A 63 -2.86 7.68 8.47
N VAL A 64 -1.93 8.55 8.86
CA VAL A 64 -1.08 8.41 10.05
C VAL A 64 -1.10 9.71 10.84
N ALA A 65 -0.68 9.69 12.10
CA ALA A 65 -0.61 10.91 12.90
C ALA A 65 0.37 11.91 12.25
N GLY A 66 -0.15 13.07 11.82
CA GLY A 66 0.64 14.14 11.22
C GLY A 66 0.96 14.00 9.72
N GLY A 67 0.32 13.06 9.01
CA GLY A 67 0.59 12.82 7.60
C GLY A 67 -0.23 11.68 6.98
N HIS A 68 0.23 11.16 5.86
CA HIS A 68 -0.39 10.01 5.20
C HIS A 68 0.62 9.21 4.39
N GLN A 69 0.28 7.96 4.08
CA GLN A 69 1.08 7.07 3.24
C GLN A 69 0.30 6.79 1.96
N GLU A 70 0.92 7.01 0.81
CA GLU A 70 0.37 6.71 -0.50
C GLU A 70 0.97 5.44 -1.06
N TYR A 71 0.12 4.59 -1.62
CA TYR A 71 0.51 3.33 -2.21
C TYR A 71 0.20 3.39 -3.71
N SER A 72 1.13 2.96 -4.55
CA SER A 72 0.90 2.89 -6.00
C SER A 72 1.68 1.74 -6.63
N GLY A 73 1.08 1.08 -7.62
CA GLY A 73 1.74 0.01 -8.35
C GLY A 73 0.79 -0.81 -9.22
N LEU A 74 1.08 -2.10 -9.35
CA LEU A 74 0.43 -2.98 -10.31
C LEU A 74 -0.07 -4.29 -9.69
N ALA A 75 -1.24 -4.73 -10.11
CA ALA A 75 -1.76 -6.07 -9.91
C ALA A 75 -1.70 -6.87 -11.22
N VAL A 76 -1.06 -8.04 -11.19
CA VAL A 76 -0.99 -8.98 -12.31
C VAL A 76 -1.38 -10.36 -11.82
N GLY A 77 -2.56 -10.82 -12.27
CA GLY A 77 -3.17 -12.02 -11.71
C GLY A 77 -3.34 -11.88 -10.20
N ARG A 78 -2.76 -12.81 -9.43
CA ARG A 78 -2.78 -12.78 -7.95
C ARG A 78 -1.64 -11.99 -7.32
N ARG A 79 -0.68 -11.48 -8.09
CA ARG A 79 0.47 -10.73 -7.55
C ARG A 79 0.18 -9.25 -7.54
N LEU A 80 0.57 -8.58 -6.46
CA LEU A 80 0.39 -7.17 -6.20
C LEU A 80 1.74 -6.56 -5.82
N ARG A 81 2.25 -5.66 -6.66
CA ARG A 81 3.47 -4.90 -6.37
C ARG A 81 3.12 -3.46 -6.10
N LEU A 82 3.52 -2.94 -4.95
CA LEU A 82 3.26 -1.57 -4.54
C LEU A 82 4.56 -0.87 -4.12
N THR A 83 4.61 0.43 -4.36
CA THR A 83 5.53 1.37 -3.73
C THR A 83 4.75 2.19 -2.72
N ARG A 84 5.37 2.50 -1.57
CA ARG A 84 4.81 3.37 -0.55
C ARG A 84 5.60 4.68 -0.52
N ARG A 85 4.91 5.80 -0.61
CA ARG A 85 5.44 7.14 -0.34
C ARG A 85 4.86 7.65 0.96
N ASP A 86 5.69 8.30 1.78
CA ASP A 86 5.25 8.83 3.07
C ASP A 86 5.21 10.35 2.97
N HIS A 87 4.05 10.92 3.32
CA HIS A 87 3.78 12.35 3.28
C HIS A 87 3.53 12.91 4.67
N GLY A 88 3.88 14.17 4.86
CA GLY A 88 3.68 14.90 6.11
C GLY A 88 4.97 15.01 6.91
N VAL A 89 5.57 16.20 6.86
CA VAL A 89 6.82 16.52 7.57
C VAL A 89 6.71 16.23 9.07
N ARG A 90 5.55 16.49 9.69
CA ARG A 90 5.31 16.17 11.11
C ARG A 90 5.33 14.67 11.39
N ALA A 91 4.75 13.85 10.51
CA ALA A 91 4.81 12.40 10.64
C ALA A 91 6.27 11.92 10.54
N LEU A 92 7.03 12.43 9.58
CA LEU A 92 8.46 12.10 9.43
C LEU A 92 9.29 12.56 10.63
N ALA A 93 9.04 13.76 11.14
CA ALA A 93 9.70 14.27 12.34
C ALA A 93 9.40 13.38 13.57
N SER A 94 8.17 12.84 13.69
CA SER A 94 7.82 11.89 14.77
C SER A 94 8.58 10.57 14.70
N LEU A 95 9.18 10.23 13.55
CA LEU A 95 10.07 9.09 13.37
C LEU A 95 11.54 9.42 13.70
N GLY A 96 11.83 10.65 14.14
CA GLY A 96 13.17 11.09 14.54
C GLY A 96 13.97 11.79 13.44
N PHE A 97 13.37 12.07 12.27
CA PHE A 97 14.05 12.87 11.24
C PHE A 97 14.09 14.36 11.61
N PRO A 98 15.26 15.03 11.53
CA PRO A 98 15.34 16.48 11.65
C PRO A 98 14.49 17.16 10.58
N GLU A 99 13.89 18.31 10.90
CA GLU A 99 12.97 19.04 10.01
C GLU A 99 13.49 19.21 8.56
N PRO A 100 14.75 19.63 8.30
CA PRO A 100 15.24 19.77 6.91
C PRO A 100 15.34 18.43 6.16
N VAL A 101 15.59 17.34 6.88
CA VAL A 101 15.62 15.99 6.31
C VAL A 101 14.19 15.50 6.06
N ALA A 102 13.28 15.74 7.01
CA ALA A 102 11.88 15.39 6.88
C ALA A 102 11.21 16.10 5.69
N GLN A 103 11.48 17.39 5.49
CA GLN A 103 11.01 18.15 4.32
C GLN A 103 11.50 17.56 3.00
N ARG A 104 12.73 17.03 2.98
CA ARG A 104 13.30 16.39 1.78
C ARG A 104 12.74 14.99 1.52
N LEU A 105 12.30 14.29 2.56
CA LEU A 105 11.72 12.94 2.46
C LEU A 105 10.21 12.95 2.19
N ASP A 106 9.55 14.10 2.31
CA ASP A 106 8.11 14.24 2.06
C ASP A 106 7.76 13.84 0.62
N GLY A 107 7.01 12.75 0.46
CA GLY A 107 6.64 12.18 -0.84
C GLY A 107 7.69 11.26 -1.48
N GLU A 108 8.79 10.96 -0.80
CA GLU A 108 9.78 9.99 -1.26
C GLU A 108 9.34 8.54 -1.04
N VAL A 109 9.89 7.61 -1.82
CA VAL A 109 9.54 6.18 -1.74
C VAL A 109 10.19 5.52 -0.53
N MET A 110 9.43 5.37 0.56
CA MET A 110 9.91 4.82 1.83
C MET A 110 9.76 3.30 1.96
N ALA A 111 8.99 2.64 1.09
CA ALA A 111 8.92 1.18 1.09
C ALA A 111 8.45 0.58 -0.24
N ARG A 112 8.68 -0.73 -0.39
CA ARG A 112 8.12 -1.56 -1.46
C ARG A 112 7.39 -2.75 -0.87
N LEU A 113 6.33 -3.19 -1.54
CA LEU A 113 5.58 -4.39 -1.20
C LEU A 113 5.48 -5.29 -2.43
N ASP A 114 5.73 -6.59 -2.26
CA ASP A 114 5.40 -7.63 -3.24
C ASP A 114 4.52 -8.67 -2.53
N LEU A 115 3.22 -8.62 -2.81
CA LEU A 115 2.17 -9.35 -2.12
C LEU A 115 1.47 -10.30 -3.09
N GLN A 116 0.87 -11.35 -2.55
CA GLN A 116 0.07 -12.31 -3.28
C GLN A 116 -1.31 -12.44 -2.65
N LEU A 117 -2.35 -12.29 -3.45
CA LEU A 117 -3.73 -12.54 -3.09
C LEU A 117 -4.00 -14.05 -2.98
N ARG A 118 -4.48 -14.46 -1.82
CA ARG A 118 -4.90 -15.82 -1.48
C ARG A 118 -6.40 -15.78 -1.14
N ASP A 119 -7.16 -16.61 -1.83
CA ASP A 119 -8.60 -16.84 -1.61
C ASP A 119 -9.47 -15.58 -1.60
N GLY A 120 -9.00 -14.49 -2.22
CA GLY A 120 -9.71 -13.20 -2.29
C GLY A 120 -9.73 -12.39 -0.99
N VAL A 121 -9.24 -12.95 0.12
CA VAL A 121 -9.40 -12.37 1.48
C VAL A 121 -8.08 -12.10 2.20
N LEU A 122 -6.96 -12.58 1.68
CA LEU A 122 -5.66 -12.49 2.32
C LEU A 122 -4.59 -12.03 1.31
N LEU A 123 -3.82 -11.00 1.67
CA LEU A 123 -2.60 -10.61 0.97
C LEU A 123 -1.39 -11.04 1.81
N THR A 124 -0.49 -11.84 1.24
CA THR A 124 0.76 -12.23 1.91
C THR A 124 1.96 -12.03 1.02
N GLY A 125 3.10 -11.65 1.58
CA GLY A 125 4.32 -11.52 0.81
C GLY A 125 5.37 -10.75 1.58
N THR A 126 6.06 -9.84 0.90
CA THR A 126 7.19 -9.11 1.46
C THR A 126 6.96 -7.60 1.51
N PHE A 127 7.58 -6.99 2.51
CA PHE A 127 7.68 -5.57 2.73
C PHE A 127 9.16 -5.20 2.86
N THR A 128 9.62 -4.32 1.99
CA THR A 128 11.02 -3.89 1.92
C THR A 128 11.09 -2.40 2.27
N PRO A 129 11.34 -2.05 3.54
CA PRO A 129 11.45 -0.65 3.94
C PRO A 129 12.74 -0.02 3.43
N GLN A 130 12.71 1.28 3.17
CA GLN A 130 13.90 2.07 2.93
C GLN A 130 14.45 2.60 4.26
N LYS A 131 15.74 2.37 4.51
CA LYS A 131 16.48 3.02 5.59
C LYS A 131 17.15 4.28 5.03
N VAL A 132 16.98 5.38 5.77
CA VAL A 132 17.62 6.66 5.49
C VAL A 132 18.58 6.96 6.64
N GLU A 133 19.85 7.14 6.30
CA GLU A 133 20.90 7.56 7.24
C GLU A 133 21.18 9.04 7.05
N PHE A 134 21.40 9.77 8.16
CA PHE A 134 21.60 11.21 8.13
C PHE A 134 22.51 11.68 9.27
N THR A 135 23.15 12.83 9.06
CA THR A 135 23.86 13.58 10.12
C THR A 135 22.90 14.52 10.83
N HIS A 136 23.15 14.83 12.11
CA HIS A 136 22.31 15.76 12.88
C HIS A 136 22.81 17.21 12.80
N GLN A 137 24.12 17.45 12.66
CA GLN A 137 24.72 18.79 12.63
C GLN A 137 25.87 18.86 11.60
N PRO A 138 25.66 19.47 10.42
CA PRO A 138 24.37 19.92 9.89
C PRO A 138 23.44 18.75 9.48
N PRO A 139 22.11 18.91 9.51
CA PRO A 139 21.16 17.91 9.04
C PRO A 139 21.34 17.60 7.55
N ARG A 140 21.80 16.39 7.20
CA ARG A 140 21.98 15.98 5.79
C ARG A 140 21.78 14.47 5.64
N ILE A 141 21.06 14.06 4.59
CA ILE A 141 20.96 12.65 4.21
C ILE A 141 22.33 12.19 3.71
N THR A 142 22.89 11.17 4.33
CA THR A 142 24.17 10.56 3.93
C THR A 142 23.97 9.34 3.03
N ARG A 143 22.91 8.56 3.29
CA ARG A 143 22.63 7.34 2.54
C ARG A 143 21.14 7.01 2.55
N SER A 144 20.68 6.35 1.49
CA SER A 144 19.34 5.77 1.41
C SER A 144 19.41 4.43 0.71
N TYR A 145 18.89 3.38 1.34
CA TYR A 145 18.92 2.03 0.78
C TYR A 145 17.77 1.17 1.31
N PHE A 146 17.35 0.18 0.53
CA PHE A 146 16.33 -0.76 0.96
C PHE A 146 16.93 -1.82 1.89
N LEU A 147 16.26 -2.09 3.00
CA LEU A 147 16.62 -3.16 3.93
C LEU A 147 16.20 -4.53 3.37
N ALA A 148 16.62 -5.60 4.05
CA ALA A 148 16.17 -6.94 3.72
C ALA A 148 14.62 -7.04 3.77
N PRO A 149 14.00 -7.76 2.82
CA PRO A 149 12.55 -7.95 2.83
C PRO A 149 12.08 -8.65 4.10
N GLN A 150 10.97 -8.16 4.66
CA GLN A 150 10.30 -8.72 5.82
C GLN A 150 8.96 -9.31 5.40
N THR A 151 8.56 -10.44 5.97
CA THR A 151 7.24 -11.02 5.70
C THR A 151 6.13 -10.08 6.15
N ARG A 152 5.08 -9.94 5.34
CA ARG A 152 3.92 -9.13 5.68
C ARG A 152 2.62 -9.77 5.20
N SER A 153 1.60 -9.67 6.04
CA SER A 153 0.28 -10.23 5.76
C SER A 153 -0.81 -9.23 6.10
N PHE A 154 -1.84 -9.17 5.26
CA PHE A 154 -3.03 -8.35 5.47
C PHE A 154 -4.29 -9.17 5.21
N ARG A 155 -5.31 -8.98 6.04
CA ARG A 155 -6.64 -9.54 5.85
C ARG A 155 -7.58 -8.47 5.33
N ARG A 156 -8.45 -8.83 4.38
CA ARG A 156 -9.51 -7.95 3.91
C ARG A 156 -10.47 -7.65 5.06
N VAL A 157 -10.79 -6.38 5.24
CA VAL A 157 -11.85 -5.92 6.11
C VAL A 157 -13.05 -5.68 5.20
N ASP A 158 -14.00 -6.62 5.20
CA ASP A 158 -15.23 -6.43 4.45
C ASP A 158 -15.94 -5.18 4.95
N SER A 159 -16.21 -4.28 4.01
CA SER A 159 -16.84 -2.99 4.29
C SER A 159 -18.35 -3.20 4.44
N VAL A 160 -18.78 -3.96 5.45
CA VAL A 160 -20.15 -3.83 5.96
C VAL A 160 -20.14 -2.70 6.97
N ALA A 161 -19.92 -1.48 6.49
CA ALA A 161 -20.30 -0.28 7.23
C ALA A 161 -21.71 0.06 6.77
N VAL A 162 -22.71 -0.36 7.55
CA VAL A 162 -24.04 0.24 7.54
C VAL A 162 -23.84 1.76 7.64
N PRO A 163 -24.47 2.59 6.79
CA PRO A 163 -24.42 4.03 6.97
C PRO A 163 -24.92 4.33 8.38
N VAL A 164 -24.03 4.78 9.26
CA VAL A 164 -24.42 5.45 10.48
C VAL A 164 -24.95 6.79 10.00
N ASP A 165 -26.27 6.89 9.94
CA ASP A 165 -26.96 8.14 9.67
C ASP A 165 -26.61 9.11 10.81
N PRO A 166 -25.82 10.17 10.58
CA PRO A 166 -25.43 11.10 11.63
C PRO A 166 -26.55 12.11 11.97
N LEU A 167 -27.79 11.88 11.49
CA LEU A 167 -28.91 12.81 11.64
C LEU A 167 -30.15 12.22 12.34
N ALA A 168 -30.00 11.13 13.11
CA ALA A 168 -31.02 10.81 14.12
C ALA A 168 -30.86 11.79 15.31
N GLU A 169 -31.26 13.05 15.09
CA GLU A 169 -31.58 14.00 16.14
C GLU A 169 -32.49 13.30 17.16
N PRO A 170 -32.25 13.44 18.47
CA PRO A 170 -33.21 12.99 19.47
C PRO A 170 -34.52 13.74 19.21
N GLY A 171 -35.55 13.01 18.82
CA GLY A 171 -36.90 13.54 18.76
C GLY A 171 -37.26 14.11 20.12
N GLU A 172 -37.25 15.43 20.21
CA GLU A 172 -37.86 16.21 21.27
C GLU A 172 -39.39 16.01 21.12
N GLY A 173 -39.88 14.95 21.75
CA GLY A 173 -41.30 14.62 21.86
C GLY A 173 -41.84 15.18 23.17
N ALA A 174 -42.76 16.12 23.02
CA ALA A 174 -43.54 16.86 24.02
C ALA A 174 -44.23 16.01 25.10
#